data_AF-A0A8D0HRC2-F1
#
_entry.id   AF-A0A8D0HRC2-F1
#
_cell.length_a   1.000
_cell.length_b   1.000
_cell.length_c   1.000
_cell.angle_alpha   90.00
_cell.angle_beta   90.00
_cell.angle_gamma   90.00
#
_symmetry.space_group_name_H-M   'P 1'
#
loop_
_entity.id
_entity.type
_entity.pdbx_description
1 polymer ?
#
loop_
_entity_poly.entity_id
_entity_poly.type
_entity_poly.pdbx_seq_one_letter_code
_entity_poly.pdbx_strand_id
1 'polypeptide(L)'
;KGNNKPNQKAVSGADQPEDKKTEEPLGPFFYIGGANGAGLLDVYCKSKGWQRIHDNKREDYILKWCETKCRETYYNFKEGEQLLYQIPNNKLLTTKIGLLSNLREYERVMNKISKTLNPSQTRTRLLKMEDFFPESYRLDIKDERDAFFEIYEDESLPEPVHWKNQ
;
A
#
# COMPACT_ATOMS: atom_id res chain seq x y z
N LYS A 1 -60.63 12.08 -72.04
CA LYS A 1 -59.29 11.86 -71.43
C LYS A 1 -59.53 11.47 -69.97
N GLY A 2 -59.23 10.29 -69.42
CA GLY A 2 -58.67 9.04 -69.90
C GLY A 2 -58.74 7.97 -68.77
N ASN A 3 -59.11 6.75 -69.17
CA ASN A 3 -58.85 5.38 -68.67
C ASN A 3 -58.41 5.02 -67.22
N ASN A 4 -59.17 4.07 -66.64
CA ASN A 4 -58.85 2.75 -66.04
C ASN A 4 -57.63 2.48 -65.10
N LYS A 5 -57.95 1.81 -63.97
CA LYS A 5 -57.19 0.96 -62.98
C LYS A 5 -56.18 -0.06 -63.58
N PRO A 6 -55.42 -0.88 -62.78
CA PRO A 6 -54.90 -0.81 -61.38
C PRO A 6 -53.38 -1.19 -61.28
N ASN A 7 -52.79 -1.33 -60.07
CA ASN A 7 -51.95 -2.46 -59.60
C ASN A 7 -50.75 -2.13 -58.65
N GLN A 8 -50.52 -3.12 -57.77
CA GLN A 8 -49.53 -3.49 -56.73
C GLN A 8 -48.06 -2.96 -56.68
N LYS A 9 -47.57 -2.97 -55.42
CA LYS A 9 -46.23 -3.33 -54.87
C LYS A 9 -44.98 -2.51 -55.27
N ALA A 10 -44.27 -2.00 -54.25
CA ALA A 10 -42.84 -2.29 -54.04
C ALA A 10 -42.40 -1.90 -52.61
N VAL A 11 -41.89 -2.90 -51.89
CA VAL A 11 -41.01 -2.76 -50.72
C VAL A 11 -39.58 -2.58 -51.25
N SER A 12 -38.86 -1.58 -50.75
CA SER A 12 -37.40 -1.44 -50.81
C SER A 12 -37.02 -0.41 -49.74
N GLY A 13 -36.25 -0.69 -48.69
CA GLY A 13 -35.07 -1.55 -48.63
C GLY A 13 -33.84 -0.64 -48.67
N ALA A 14 -33.37 -0.21 -47.50
CA ALA A 14 -32.00 0.22 -47.24
C ALA A 14 -31.78 0.28 -45.72
N ASP A 15 -31.70 -0.90 -45.10
CA ASP A 15 -31.01 -1.06 -43.82
C ASP A 15 -29.55 -0.66 -44.07
N GLN A 16 -29.12 0.43 -43.45
CA GLN A 16 -27.69 0.68 -43.30
C GLN A 16 -27.16 -0.33 -42.28
N PRO A 17 -26.06 -1.04 -42.55
CA PRO A 17 -25.43 -1.84 -41.52
C PRO A 17 -24.88 -0.86 -40.49
N GLU A 18 -25.46 -0.87 -39.29
CA GLU A 18 -24.81 -0.28 -38.12
C GLU A 18 -23.43 -0.90 -38.02
N ASP A 19 -22.40 -0.07 -38.17
CA ASP A 19 -21.02 -0.41 -37.82
C ASP A 19 -21.06 -0.89 -36.37
N LYS A 20 -21.13 -2.22 -36.19
CA LYS A 20 -20.82 -2.88 -34.92
C LYS A 20 -19.36 -2.61 -34.66
N LYS A 21 -19.11 -1.47 -34.02
CA LYS A 21 -17.84 -1.13 -33.40
C LYS A 21 -17.53 -2.30 -32.48
N THR A 22 -16.61 -3.16 -32.92
CA THR A 22 -16.11 -4.29 -32.15
C THR A 22 -15.68 -3.71 -30.80
N GLU A 23 -16.45 -3.97 -29.75
CA GLU A 23 -16.07 -3.56 -28.41
C GLU A 23 -14.77 -4.28 -28.10
N GLU A 24 -13.66 -3.57 -28.17
CA GLU A 24 -12.41 -4.07 -27.63
C GLU A 24 -12.69 -4.47 -26.18
N PRO A 25 -12.23 -5.65 -25.73
CA PRO A 25 -12.50 -6.11 -24.38
C PRO A 25 -12.07 -5.02 -23.40
N LEU A 26 -13.04 -4.49 -22.64
CA LEU A 26 -12.77 -3.44 -21.67
C LEU A 26 -11.70 -3.94 -20.70
N GLY A 27 -10.56 -3.25 -20.68
CA GLY A 27 -9.47 -3.57 -19.76
C GLY A 27 -9.87 -3.34 -18.30
N PRO A 28 -9.09 -3.88 -17.36
CA PRO A 28 -9.45 -3.87 -15.94
C PRO A 28 -9.48 -2.46 -15.35
N PHE A 29 -10.26 -2.28 -14.29
CA PHE A 29 -10.42 -1.00 -13.63
C PHE A 29 -9.34 -0.72 -12.59
N PHE A 30 -8.89 0.53 -12.50
CA PHE A 30 -8.00 0.99 -11.44
C PHE A 30 -8.37 2.37 -10.89
N TYR A 31 -8.14 2.56 -9.59
CA TYR A 31 -8.35 3.81 -8.87
C TYR A 31 -7.01 4.38 -8.39
N ILE A 32 -6.84 5.70 -8.49
CA ILE A 32 -5.71 6.44 -7.91
C ILE A 32 -6.24 7.59 -7.05
N GLY A 33 -5.84 7.60 -5.78
CA GLY A 33 -6.00 8.71 -4.84
C GLY A 33 -4.67 9.15 -4.24
N GLY A 34 -4.53 10.44 -3.93
CA GLY A 34 -3.27 11.05 -3.50
C GLY A 34 -2.39 11.48 -4.69
N ALA A 35 -1.14 11.84 -4.41
CA ALA A 35 -0.16 12.35 -5.37
C ALA A 35 1.06 11.44 -5.57
N ASN A 36 1.40 10.60 -4.60
CA ASN A 36 2.58 9.76 -4.56
C ASN A 36 2.54 8.73 -5.69
N GLY A 37 3.42 8.89 -6.68
CA GLY A 37 3.50 8.00 -7.83
C GLY A 37 2.28 8.01 -8.75
N ALA A 38 1.32 8.92 -8.53
CA ALA A 38 0.04 8.94 -9.24
C ALA A 38 0.20 9.06 -10.76
N GLY A 39 1.07 9.96 -11.23
CA GLY A 39 1.33 10.15 -12.66
C GLY A 39 1.98 8.93 -13.31
N LEU A 40 2.94 8.31 -12.63
CA LEU A 40 3.65 7.13 -13.14
C LEU A 40 2.68 5.95 -13.34
N LEU A 41 1.80 5.71 -12.35
CA LEU A 41 0.81 4.64 -12.43
C LEU A 41 -0.29 4.92 -13.43
N ASP A 42 -0.76 6.17 -13.51
CA ASP A 42 -1.78 6.56 -14.50
C ASP A 42 -1.29 6.29 -15.92
N VAL A 43 -0.05 6.69 -16.24
CA VAL A 43 0.57 6.42 -17.53
C VAL A 43 0.76 4.92 -17.75
N TYR A 44 1.29 4.19 -16.77
CA TYR A 44 1.51 2.75 -16.87
C TYR A 44 0.20 1.97 -17.11
N CYS A 45 -0.81 2.16 -16.26
CA CYS A 45 -2.08 1.46 -16.36
C CYS A 45 -2.79 1.78 -17.70
N LYS A 46 -2.83 3.05 -18.11
CA LYS A 46 -3.40 3.42 -19.41
C LYS A 46 -2.65 2.77 -20.58
N SER A 47 -1.32 2.70 -20.53
CA SER A 47 -0.52 2.02 -21.56
C SER A 47 -0.80 0.51 -21.66
N LYS A 48 -1.36 -0.09 -20.60
CA LYS A 48 -1.81 -1.49 -20.54
C LYS A 48 -3.26 -1.69 -20.94
N GLY A 49 -3.96 -0.64 -21.38
CA GLY A 49 -5.38 -0.67 -21.72
C GLY A 49 -6.32 -0.67 -20.51
N TRP A 50 -5.80 -0.40 -19.31
CA TRP A 50 -6.61 -0.36 -18.09
C TRP A 50 -7.44 0.92 -18.02
N GLN A 51 -8.57 0.84 -17.32
CA GLN A 51 -9.54 1.91 -17.26
C GLN A 51 -9.54 2.60 -15.90
N ARG A 52 -9.30 3.92 -15.89
CA ARG A 52 -9.30 4.68 -14.64
C ARG A 52 -10.71 4.94 -14.16
N ILE A 53 -10.99 4.55 -12.92
CA ILE A 53 -12.22 4.92 -12.21
C ILE A 53 -11.93 6.07 -11.26
N HIS A 54 -12.93 6.95 -11.09
CA HIS A 54 -12.85 8.11 -10.20
C HIS A 54 -13.75 7.95 -8.96
N ASP A 55 -14.72 7.04 -9.02
CA ASP A 55 -15.52 6.68 -7.86
C ASP A 55 -14.75 5.69 -6.97
N ASN A 56 -14.36 6.16 -5.78
CA ASN A 56 -13.64 5.40 -4.77
C ASN A 56 -14.49 4.29 -4.12
N LYS A 57 -15.81 4.31 -4.30
CA LYS A 57 -16.74 3.33 -3.71
C LYS A 57 -16.95 2.10 -4.58
N ARG A 58 -16.51 2.14 -5.83
CA ARG A 58 -16.55 0.97 -6.71
C ARG A 58 -15.66 -0.15 -6.15
N GLU A 59 -16.10 -1.38 -6.36
CA GLU A 59 -15.45 -2.61 -5.86
C GLU A 59 -15.00 -3.53 -7.00
N ASP A 60 -15.25 -3.17 -8.25
CA ASP A 60 -14.86 -3.93 -9.44
C ASP A 60 -13.51 -3.47 -10.01
N TYR A 61 -12.67 -2.86 -9.16
CA TYR A 61 -11.28 -2.55 -9.49
C TYR A 61 -10.40 -3.79 -9.33
N ILE A 62 -9.32 -3.86 -10.11
CA ILE A 62 -8.20 -4.76 -9.83
C ILE A 62 -7.13 -4.05 -9.00
N LEU A 63 -6.93 -2.74 -9.20
CA LEU A 63 -5.92 -1.97 -8.46
C LEU A 63 -6.52 -0.72 -7.83
N LYS A 64 -6.22 -0.51 -6.54
CA LYS A 64 -6.54 0.73 -5.83
C LYS A 64 -5.29 1.28 -5.16
N TRP A 65 -4.80 2.38 -5.73
CA TRP A 65 -3.63 3.09 -5.23
C TRP A 65 -4.05 4.31 -4.42
N CYS A 66 -3.85 4.26 -3.11
CA CYS A 66 -4.20 5.34 -2.18
C CYS A 66 -3.09 5.55 -1.16
N GLU A 67 -2.63 6.78 -0.97
CA GLU A 67 -1.69 7.12 0.11
C GLU A 67 -2.27 6.92 1.51
N THR A 68 -3.54 7.29 1.69
CA THR A 68 -4.20 7.24 2.98
C THR A 68 -4.99 5.94 3.11
N LYS A 69 -4.86 5.31 4.27
CA LYS A 69 -5.62 4.11 4.62
C LYS A 69 -7.07 4.47 4.95
N CYS A 70 -8.00 3.70 4.40
CA CYS A 70 -9.42 3.75 4.74
C CYS A 70 -9.82 2.35 5.23
N ARG A 71 -10.46 2.28 6.41
CA ARG A 71 -10.80 1.01 7.07
C ARG A 71 -11.75 0.18 6.20
N GLU A 72 -12.70 0.84 5.58
CA GLU A 72 -13.73 0.28 4.71
C GLU A 72 -13.10 -0.39 3.48
N THR A 73 -12.03 0.21 2.93
CA THR A 73 -11.32 -0.36 1.77
C THR A 73 -10.69 -1.71 2.08
N TYR A 74 -10.17 -1.91 3.30
CA TYR A 74 -9.63 -3.21 3.71
C TYR A 74 -10.71 -4.22 4.08
N TYR A 75 -11.83 -3.76 4.65
CA TYR A 75 -12.92 -4.64 5.05
C TYR A 75 -13.63 -5.27 3.85
N ASN A 76 -13.77 -4.52 2.75
CA ASN A 76 -14.39 -5.00 1.50
C ASN A 76 -13.39 -5.60 0.51
N PHE A 77 -12.12 -5.79 0.92
CA PHE A 77 -11.08 -6.30 0.04
C PHE A 77 -11.35 -7.76 -0.34
N LYS A 78 -11.22 -8.08 -1.63
CA LYS A 78 -11.39 -9.43 -2.17
C LYS A 78 -10.04 -10.04 -2.52
N GLU A 79 -9.60 -10.97 -1.68
CA GLU A 79 -8.34 -11.69 -1.88
C GLU A 79 -8.34 -12.46 -3.21
N GLY A 80 -7.24 -12.39 -3.95
CA GLY A 80 -7.09 -13.03 -5.27
C GLY A 80 -7.73 -12.24 -6.43
N GLU A 81 -8.58 -11.26 -6.15
CA GLU A 81 -9.23 -10.43 -7.18
C GLU A 81 -8.69 -9.00 -7.23
N GLN A 82 -8.32 -8.44 -6.07
CA GLN A 82 -7.97 -7.05 -5.91
C GLN A 82 -6.53 -6.86 -5.41
N LEU A 83 -5.98 -5.69 -5.69
CA LEU A 83 -4.67 -5.22 -5.23
C LEU A 83 -4.79 -3.84 -4.58
N LEU A 84 -4.23 -3.71 -3.38
CA LEU A 84 -4.12 -2.45 -2.65
C LEU A 84 -2.65 -2.05 -2.50
N TYR A 85 -2.37 -0.75 -2.59
CA TYR A 85 -1.00 -0.23 -2.43
C TYR A 85 -0.37 -0.54 -1.05
N GLN A 86 -1.17 -0.63 0.01
CA GLN A 86 -0.66 -0.77 1.37
C GLN A 86 -1.21 -2.02 2.04
N ILE A 87 -0.37 -2.70 2.82
CA ILE A 87 -0.77 -3.79 3.70
C ILE A 87 -1.40 -3.18 4.97
N PRO A 88 -2.50 -3.76 5.50
CA PRO A 88 -3.04 -3.35 6.80
C PRO A 88 -1.97 -3.50 7.90
N ASN A 89 -2.11 -2.76 9.01
CA ASN A 89 -1.21 -2.83 10.17
C ASN A 89 0.29 -2.55 9.93
N ASN A 90 0.68 -1.96 8.79
CA ASN A 90 2.09 -1.60 8.53
C ASN A 90 2.74 -0.69 9.59
N LYS A 91 1.97 0.00 10.45
CA LYS A 91 2.46 0.85 11.54
C LYS A 91 3.37 0.10 12.52
N LEU A 92 3.25 -1.23 12.59
CA LEU A 92 4.18 -2.09 13.32
C LEU A 92 5.64 -1.90 12.88
N LEU A 93 5.88 -1.61 11.60
CA LEU A 93 7.22 -1.45 11.04
C LEU A 93 7.50 -0.02 10.57
N THR A 94 6.47 0.78 10.30
CA THR A 94 6.60 2.13 9.72
C THR A 94 6.52 3.25 10.74
N THR A 95 6.52 2.94 12.04
CA THR A 95 6.62 3.94 13.11
C THR A 95 7.82 3.64 14.00
N LYS A 96 8.42 4.67 14.59
CA LYS A 96 9.60 4.49 15.47
C LYS A 96 9.27 3.59 16.66
N ILE A 97 8.19 3.90 17.36
CA ILE A 97 7.72 3.10 18.51
C ILE A 97 7.33 1.69 18.07
N GLY A 98 6.56 1.55 16.98
CA GLY A 98 6.16 0.25 16.45
C GLY A 98 7.37 -0.62 16.13
N LEU A 99 8.35 -0.09 15.39
CA LEU A 99 9.55 -0.81 15.00
C LEU A 99 10.37 -1.24 16.23
N LEU A 100 10.64 -0.29 17.15
CA LEU A 100 11.36 -0.55 18.40
C LEU A 100 10.69 -1.67 19.22
N SER A 101 9.37 -1.58 19.42
CA SER A 101 8.61 -2.58 20.17
C SER A 101 8.62 -3.95 19.48
N ASN A 102 8.49 -3.99 18.15
CA ASN A 102 8.53 -5.26 17.41
C ASN A 102 9.90 -5.93 17.46
N LEU A 103 10.99 -5.18 17.32
CA LEU A 103 12.35 -5.73 17.36
C LEU A 103 12.68 -6.29 18.75
N ARG A 104 12.36 -5.55 19.82
CA ARG A 104 12.54 -6.02 21.20
C ARG A 104 11.72 -7.28 21.49
N GLU A 105 10.47 -7.33 21.03
CA GLU A 105 9.62 -8.51 21.21
C GLU A 105 10.14 -9.71 20.42
N TYR A 106 10.58 -9.49 19.18
CA TYR A 106 11.21 -10.53 18.37
C TYR A 106 12.44 -11.13 19.06
N GLU A 107 13.35 -10.28 19.53
CA GLU A 107 14.55 -10.72 20.26
C GLU A 107 14.17 -11.50 21.53
N ARG A 108 13.20 -11.01 22.31
CA ARG A 108 12.70 -11.70 23.52
C ARG A 108 12.15 -13.10 23.20
N VAL A 109 11.29 -13.22 22.18
CA VAL A 109 10.68 -14.49 21.76
C VAL A 109 11.74 -15.45 21.23
N MET A 110 12.63 -14.97 20.37
CA MET A 110 13.70 -15.79 19.80
C MET A 110 14.70 -16.25 20.85
N ASN A 111 15.00 -15.43 21.86
CA ASN A 111 15.82 -15.82 23.00
C ASN A 111 15.16 -16.89 23.88
N LYS A 112 13.82 -16.97 23.91
CA LYS A 112 13.10 -18.05 24.59
C LYS A 112 13.14 -19.34 23.77
N ILE A 113 12.90 -19.24 22.46
CA ILE A 113 12.96 -20.38 21.53
C ILE A 113 14.38 -20.96 21.51
N SER A 114 15.41 -20.11 21.51
CA SER A 114 16.79 -20.56 21.40
C SER A 114 17.26 -21.38 22.60
N LYS A 115 16.69 -21.13 23.79
CA LYS A 115 16.92 -21.93 25.01
C LYS A 115 16.31 -23.33 24.93
N THR A 116 15.29 -23.52 24.11
CA THR A 116 14.58 -24.80 23.96
C THR A 116 15.11 -25.67 22.82
N LEU A 117 15.88 -25.09 21.90
CA LEU A 117 16.45 -25.77 20.74
C LEU A 117 17.93 -26.07 20.95
N ASN A 118 18.44 -27.12 20.29
CA ASN A 118 19.85 -27.51 20.40
C ASN A 118 20.80 -26.35 20.03
N PRO A 119 21.89 -26.10 20.79
CA PRO A 119 22.82 -24.98 20.58
C PRO A 119 23.44 -24.89 19.17
N SER A 120 23.52 -26.02 18.46
CA SER A 120 24.02 -26.10 17.09
C SER A 120 23.04 -25.61 16.03
N GLN A 121 21.73 -25.54 16.33
CA GLN A 121 20.68 -25.05 15.42
C GLN A 121 20.34 -23.57 15.64
N THR A 122 20.65 -23.03 16.81
CA THR A 122 20.20 -21.70 17.25
C THR A 122 21.20 -20.59 17.00
N ARG A 123 22.51 -20.87 17.07
CA ARG A 123 23.54 -19.85 16.91
C ARG A 123 23.66 -19.28 15.49
N THR A 124 23.24 -20.04 14.48
CA THR A 124 23.46 -19.70 13.07
C THR A 124 22.34 -18.84 12.46
N ARG A 125 21.28 -18.50 13.21
CA ARG A 125 20.07 -17.87 12.64
C ARG A 125 19.54 -16.63 13.35
N LEU A 126 20.12 -16.22 14.48
CA LEU A 126 19.62 -15.07 15.23
C LEU A 126 20.59 -13.90 15.16
N LEU A 127 20.22 -12.88 14.39
CA LEU A 127 20.89 -11.58 14.40
C LEU A 127 20.47 -10.85 15.69
N LYS A 128 21.42 -10.34 16.47
CA LYS A 128 21.09 -9.58 17.67
C LYS A 128 20.63 -8.18 17.27
N MET A 129 19.71 -7.61 18.04
CA MET A 129 19.20 -6.27 17.76
C MET A 129 20.30 -5.21 17.84
N GLU A 130 21.18 -5.32 18.82
CA GLU A 130 22.32 -4.42 19.07
C GLU A 130 23.31 -4.33 17.88
N ASP A 131 23.32 -5.31 16.97
CA ASP A 131 24.23 -5.34 15.82
C ASP A 131 23.79 -4.40 14.67
N PHE A 132 22.51 -4.02 14.61
CA PHE A 132 21.95 -3.26 13.48
C PHE A 132 20.96 -2.16 13.87
N PHE A 133 20.46 -2.15 15.10
CA PHE A 133 19.51 -1.17 15.58
C PHE A 133 20.15 -0.36 16.71
N PRO A 134 20.16 0.99 16.62
CA PRO A 134 20.75 1.80 17.67
C PRO A 134 19.98 1.64 18.96
N GLU A 135 20.70 1.67 20.08
CA GLU A 135 20.08 1.75 21.39
C GLU A 135 19.06 2.90 21.42
N SER A 136 17.84 2.59 21.84
CA SER A 136 16.69 3.49 21.68
C SER A 136 15.80 3.38 22.90
N TYR A 137 15.30 4.53 23.35
CA TYR A 137 14.52 4.66 24.58
C TYR A 137 13.16 5.31 24.30
N ARG A 138 12.14 4.81 24.99
CA ARG A 138 10.81 5.43 25.01
C ARG A 138 10.69 6.40 26.17
N LEU A 139 10.80 7.70 25.88
CA LEU A 139 10.72 8.75 26.90
C LEU A 139 9.34 8.91 27.54
N ASP A 140 8.29 8.31 26.95
CA ASP A 140 6.96 8.25 27.52
C ASP A 140 6.80 7.12 28.56
N ILE A 141 7.78 6.21 28.68
CA ILE A 141 7.85 5.17 29.70
C ILE A 141 8.83 5.64 30.78
N LYS A 142 8.34 5.77 32.02
CA LYS A 142 9.14 6.28 33.16
C LYS A 142 10.48 5.56 33.29
N ASP A 143 10.48 4.24 33.31
CA ASP A 143 11.70 3.47 33.57
C ASP A 143 12.73 3.61 32.43
N GLU A 144 12.27 3.61 31.17
CA GLU A 144 13.16 3.85 30.02
C GLU A 144 13.69 5.28 29.98
N ARG A 145 12.84 6.25 30.35
CA ARG A 145 13.24 7.65 30.46
C ARG A 145 14.30 7.83 31.55
N ASP A 146 14.09 7.24 32.72
CA ASP A 146 15.03 7.33 33.85
C ASP A 146 16.38 6.67 33.47
N ALA A 147 16.35 5.50 32.80
CA ALA A 147 17.56 4.84 32.28
C ALA A 147 18.31 5.69 31.23
N PHE A 148 17.58 6.35 30.33
CA PHE A 148 18.18 7.26 29.36
C PHE A 148 18.92 8.42 30.03
N PHE A 149 18.31 9.02 31.07
CA PHE A 149 18.95 10.12 31.80
C PHE A 149 20.13 9.67 32.65
N GLU A 150 20.10 8.46 33.21
CA GLU A 150 21.25 7.90 33.94
C GLU A 150 22.49 7.78 33.05
N ILE A 151 22.31 7.30 31.82
CA ILE A 151 23.40 7.22 30.82
C ILE A 151 23.87 8.62 30.41
N TYR A 152 22.93 9.56 30.24
CA TYR A 152 23.24 10.93 29.84
C TYR A 152 24.02 11.70 30.92
N GLU A 153 23.75 11.45 32.20
CA GLU A 153 24.47 12.07 33.32
C GLU A 153 25.87 11.45 33.54
N ASP A 154 26.07 10.19 33.17
CA ASP A 154 27.38 9.50 33.23
C ASP A 154 28.30 9.91 32.06
N GLU A 155 27.74 10.14 30.88
CA GLU A 155 28.42 10.74 29.73
C GLU A 155 28.52 12.27 29.86
N SER A 156 29.34 12.76 30.79
CA SER A 156 29.73 14.19 30.82
C SER A 156 30.37 14.63 29.50
N LEU A 157 29.54 15.17 28.60
CA LEU A 157 29.96 15.68 27.30
C LEU A 157 31.02 16.80 27.47
N PRO A 158 32.02 16.90 26.58
CA PRO A 158 32.82 18.12 26.48
C PRO A 158 31.91 19.32 26.22
N GLU A 159 32.24 20.47 26.81
CA GLU A 159 31.39 21.65 26.87
C GLU A 159 30.64 21.96 25.56
N PRO A 160 29.39 22.45 25.64
CA PRO A 160 28.62 22.79 24.46
C PRO A 160 29.41 23.76 23.59
N VAL A 161 29.77 23.32 22.38
CA VAL A 161 30.26 24.22 21.33
C VAL A 161 29.18 25.27 21.10
N HIS A 162 29.41 26.45 21.66
CA HIS A 162 28.64 27.65 21.37
C HIS A 162 28.60 27.82 19.85
N TRP A 163 27.44 27.56 19.25
CA TRP A 163 27.13 28.06 17.92
C TRP A 163 27.08 29.58 18.05
N LYS A 164 28.23 30.23 17.86
CA LYS A 164 28.22 31.67 17.61
C LYS A 164 27.49 31.86 16.30
N ASN A 165 26.33 32.49 16.39
CA ASN A 165 25.61 33.08 15.26
C ASN A 165 26.61 33.78 14.34
N GLN A 166 26.75 33.24 13.14
CA GLN A 166 27.40 33.87 11.99
C GLN A 166 26.35 34.02 10.89
#